data_AF-A0A960ZDZ3-F1
#
_entry.id   AF-A0A960ZDZ3-F1
#
_cell.length_a   1.000
_cell.length_b   1.000
_cell.length_c   1.000
_cell.angle_alpha   90.00
_cell.angle_beta   90.00
_cell.angle_gamma   90.00
#
_symmetry.space_group_name_H-M   'P 1'
#
loop_
_entity.id
_entity.type
_entity.pdbx_description
1 polymer ?
#
loop_
_entity_poly.entity_id
_entity_poly.type
_entity_poly.pdbx_seq_one_letter_code
_entity_poly.pdbx_strand_id
1 'polypeptide(L)'
;NIVICSRYTDATLVYQGYARGLDLDTLEKLNTFATKNVAPDLTILLDIDPEIGLKRVRDRYKSRNEELDRIEEEVMEFHHKVRDGYLELCSKEPRRIKKINADDTIENIQAQVKELVLDVLEKV
;
A
#
# COMPACT_ATOMS: atom_id res chain seq x y z
N ASN A 1 -11.42 -18.68 7.61
CA ASN A 1 -11.79 -17.26 7.78
C ASN A 1 -10.94 -16.42 6.85
N ILE A 2 -11.52 -15.41 6.21
CA ILE A 2 -10.80 -14.46 5.35
C ILE A 2 -10.64 -13.17 6.14
N VAL A 3 -9.44 -12.58 6.15
CA VAL A 3 -9.15 -11.31 6.79
C VAL A 3 -8.78 -10.29 5.72
N ILE A 4 -9.53 -9.20 5.64
CA ILE A 4 -9.21 -8.05 4.78
C ILE A 4 -8.62 -6.98 5.68
N CYS A 5 -7.37 -6.61 5.44
CA CYS A 5 -6.65 -5.62 6.23
C CYS A 5 -6.27 -4.42 5.37
N SER A 6 -6.68 -3.22 5.78
CA SER A 6 -6.25 -1.98 5.14
C SER A 6 -4.89 -1.57 5.71
N ARG A 7 -3.83 -1.78 4.91
CA ARG A 7 -2.41 -1.67 5.28
C ARG A 7 -1.95 -2.73 6.29
N TYR A 8 -0.66 -3.09 6.20
CA TYR A 8 0.01 -4.01 7.12
C TYR A 8 1.50 -3.64 7.21
N THR A 9 2.40 -4.58 7.52
CA THR A 9 3.84 -4.37 7.67
C THR A 9 4.52 -3.76 6.45
N ASP A 10 4.03 -4.03 5.23
CA ASP A 10 4.50 -3.40 3.99
C ASP A 10 4.44 -1.85 4.09
N ALA A 11 3.39 -1.30 4.72
CA ALA A 11 3.28 0.14 4.92
C ALA A 11 4.32 0.69 5.91
N THR A 12 4.67 -0.07 6.95
CA THR A 12 5.75 0.33 7.87
C THR A 12 7.08 0.42 7.12
N LEU A 13 7.42 -0.60 6.32
CA LEU A 13 8.66 -0.62 5.55
C LEU A 13 8.74 0.55 4.58
N VAL A 14 7.63 0.86 3.89
CA VAL A 14 7.60 1.96 2.92
C VAL A 14 7.64 3.33 3.57
N TYR A 15 6.72 3.62 4.49
CA TYR A 15 6.63 4.96 5.06
C TYR A 15 7.79 5.28 6.01
N GLN A 16 8.21 4.31 6.82
CA GLN A 16 9.27 4.53 7.80
C GLN A 16 10.65 4.25 7.23
N GLY A 17 10.79 3.18 6.45
CA GLY A 17 12.05 2.80 5.84
C GLY A 17 12.37 3.61 4.58
N TYR A 18 11.69 3.31 3.48
CA TYR A 18 11.98 3.95 2.19
C TYR A 18 11.77 5.47 2.20
N ALA A 19 10.67 5.97 2.77
CA ALA A 19 10.36 7.40 2.71
C ALA A 19 11.04 8.24 3.80
N ARG A 20 11.24 7.69 5.01
CA ARG A 20 11.89 8.41 6.13
C ARG A 20 13.33 7.99 6.42
N GLY A 21 13.87 7.02 5.69
CA GLY A 21 15.26 6.59 5.79
C GLY A 21 15.60 5.78 7.03
N LEU A 22 14.62 5.14 7.69
CA LEU A 22 14.91 4.22 8.78
C LEU A 22 15.46 2.89 8.24
N ASP A 23 16.29 2.24 9.04
CA ASP A 23 16.96 1.00 8.68
C ASP A 23 15.94 -0.14 8.42
N LEU A 24 15.94 -0.66 7.19
CA LEU A 24 14.97 -1.66 6.73
C LEU A 24 15.10 -2.97 7.50
N ASP A 25 16.32 -3.45 7.75
CA ASP A 25 16.57 -4.70 8.48
C ASP A 25 16.02 -4.63 9.92
N THR A 26 16.17 -3.48 10.56
CA THR A 26 15.59 -3.24 11.89
C THR A 26 14.07 -3.23 11.84
N LEU A 27 13.47 -2.55 10.86
CA LEU A 27 12.01 -2.53 10.70
C LEU A 27 11.45 -3.91 10.41
N GLU A 28 12.11 -4.72 9.60
CA GLU A 28 11.72 -6.11 9.32
C GLU A 28 11.74 -6.95 10.60
N LYS A 29 12.80 -6.89 11.40
CA LYS A 29 12.88 -7.60 12.69
C LYS A 29 11.75 -7.20 13.65
N LEU A 30 11.46 -5.90 13.74
CA LEU A 30 10.38 -5.37 14.57
C LEU A 30 9.01 -5.85 14.08
N ASN A 31 8.78 -5.80 12.76
CA ASN A 31 7.56 -6.31 12.14
C ASN A 31 7.38 -7.80 12.44
N THR A 32 8.41 -8.63 12.18
CA THR A 32 8.38 -10.08 12.45
C THR A 32 8.09 -10.37 13.92
N PHE A 33 8.69 -9.63 14.85
CA PHE A 33 8.42 -9.77 16.27
C PHE A 33 6.97 -9.41 16.62
N ALA A 34 6.48 -8.26 16.14
CA ALA A 34 5.13 -7.77 16.44
C ALA A 34 4.03 -8.66 15.86
N THR A 35 4.25 -9.21 14.66
CA THR A 35 3.27 -10.05 13.97
C THR A 35 3.41 -11.53 14.29
N LYS A 36 4.42 -11.94 15.08
CA LYS A 36 4.82 -13.34 15.27
C LYS A 36 5.01 -14.05 13.92
N ASN A 37 5.64 -13.33 12.98
CA ASN A 37 5.90 -13.77 11.62
C ASN A 37 4.64 -14.08 10.77
N VAL A 38 3.45 -13.61 11.17
CA VAL A 38 2.28 -13.66 10.30
C VAL A 38 2.48 -12.67 9.16
N ALA A 39 2.29 -13.16 7.93
CA ALA A 39 2.38 -12.38 6.70
C ALA A 39 1.10 -12.58 5.86
N PRO A 40 0.71 -11.59 5.04
CA PRO A 40 -0.43 -11.75 4.14
C PRO A 40 -0.15 -12.81 3.06
N ASP A 41 -1.15 -13.62 2.73
CA ASP A 41 -1.09 -14.51 1.56
C ASP A 41 -1.10 -13.71 0.24
N LEU A 42 -1.75 -12.54 0.26
CA LEU A 42 -1.86 -11.59 -0.84
C LEU A 42 -1.82 -10.15 -0.32
N THR A 43 -0.98 -9.32 -0.94
CA THR A 43 -1.03 -7.87 -0.82
C THR A 43 -1.41 -7.29 -2.18
N ILE A 44 -2.45 -6.45 -2.21
CA ILE A 44 -2.83 -5.71 -3.42
C ILE A 44 -2.28 -4.29 -3.30
N LEU A 45 -1.34 -3.94 -4.19
CA LEU A 45 -0.81 -2.60 -4.32
C LEU A 45 -1.61 -1.83 -5.38
N LEU A 46 -2.39 -0.84 -4.95
CA LEU A 46 -3.03 0.11 -5.84
C LEU A 46 -2.03 1.23 -6.18
N ASP A 47 -1.32 1.07 -7.31
CA ASP A 47 -0.32 2.03 -7.79
C ASP A 47 -1.00 3.18 -8.51
N ILE A 48 -0.72 4.41 -8.05
CA ILE A 48 -1.26 5.64 -8.60
C ILE A 48 -0.16 6.70 -8.63
N ASP A 49 -0.25 7.60 -9.61
CA ASP A 49 0.51 8.84 -9.59
C ASP A 49 0.26 9.64 -8.29
N PRO A 50 1.31 10.03 -7.54
CA PRO A 50 1.15 10.69 -6.23
C PRO A 50 0.35 11.99 -6.30
N GLU A 51 0.52 12.78 -7.34
CA GLU A 51 -0.19 14.03 -7.55
C GLU A 51 -1.69 13.79 -7.75
N ILE A 52 -2.06 12.80 -8.56
CA ILE A 52 -3.46 12.37 -8.74
C ILE A 52 -4.02 11.83 -7.42
N GLY A 53 -3.28 10.98 -6.72
CA GLY A 53 -3.68 10.40 -5.45
C GLY A 53 -3.95 11.46 -4.38
N LEU A 54 -3.04 12.41 -4.20
CA LEU A 54 -3.16 13.48 -3.22
C LEU A 54 -4.32 14.42 -3.55
N LYS A 55 -4.55 14.70 -4.84
CA LYS A 55 -5.74 15.46 -5.27
C LYS A 55 -7.03 14.75 -4.85
N ARG A 56 -7.17 13.43 -5.09
CA ARG A 56 -8.33 12.64 -4.68
C ARG A 56 -8.55 12.67 -3.16
N VAL A 57 -7.47 12.65 -2.38
CA VAL A 57 -7.53 12.78 -0.91
C VAL A 57 -8.05 14.16 -0.51
N ARG A 58 -7.47 15.23 -1.04
CA ARG A 58 -7.90 16.61 -0.76
C ARG A 58 -9.37 16.84 -1.09
N ASP A 59 -9.84 16.37 -2.24
CA ASP A 59 -11.24 16.50 -2.66
C ASP A 59 -12.17 15.76 -1.69
N ARG A 60 -11.79 14.55 -1.24
CA ARG A 60 -12.55 13.76 -0.26
C ARG A 60 -12.65 14.48 1.08
N TYR A 61 -11.53 14.98 1.62
CA TYR A 61 -11.51 15.67 2.91
C TYR A 61 -12.32 16.96 2.86
N LYS A 62 -12.18 17.73 1.77
CA LYS A 62 -12.99 18.93 1.53
C LYS A 62 -14.49 18.61 1.49
N SER A 63 -14.91 17.51 0.84
CA SER A 63 -16.32 17.09 0.82
C SER A 63 -16.87 16.68 2.19
N ARG A 64 -15.99 16.31 3.12
CA ARG A 64 -16.32 15.87 4.48
C ARG A 64 -16.11 16.97 5.53
N ASN A 65 -15.61 18.13 5.11
CA ASN A 65 -15.19 19.21 6.01
C ASN A 65 -14.15 18.74 7.06
N GLU A 66 -13.21 17.91 6.62
CA GLU A 66 -12.10 17.35 7.41
C GLU A 66 -10.77 18.03 7.03
N GLU A 67 -9.86 18.15 7.99
CA GLU A 67 -8.48 18.63 7.76
C GLU A 67 -7.58 17.45 7.39
N LEU A 68 -6.57 17.70 6.54
CA LEU A 68 -5.61 16.68 6.13
C LEU A 68 -4.84 16.15 7.33
N ASP A 69 -4.46 14.86 7.30
CA ASP A 69 -3.60 14.32 8.34
C ASP A 69 -2.12 14.71 8.11
N ARG A 70 -1.28 14.43 9.12
CA ARG A 70 0.15 14.76 9.08
C ARG A 70 0.91 14.15 7.90
N ILE A 71 0.47 12.99 7.41
CA ILE A 71 1.11 12.29 6.29
C ILE A 71 0.67 12.94 4.98
N GLU A 72 -0.58 13.38 4.89
CA GLU A 72 -1.13 14.05 3.71
C GLU A 72 -0.70 15.52 3.58
N GLU A 73 -0.14 16.08 4.65
CA GLU A 73 0.55 17.37 4.68
C GLU A 73 2.04 17.29 4.30
N GLU A 74 2.61 16.09 4.14
CA GLU A 74 4.01 15.94 3.73
C GLU A 74 4.26 16.54 2.33
N VAL A 75 5.53 16.86 2.05
CA VAL A 75 5.93 17.42 0.75
C VAL A 75 5.81 16.38 -0.37
N MET A 76 5.62 16.81 -1.62
CA MET A 76 5.42 15.89 -2.75
C MET A 76 6.55 14.85 -2.91
N GLU A 77 7.79 15.22 -2.61
CA GLU A 77 8.94 14.30 -2.63
C GLU A 77 8.74 13.08 -1.69
N PHE A 78 8.08 13.27 -0.55
CA PHE A 78 7.76 12.19 0.38
C PHE A 78 6.81 11.17 -0.28
N HIS A 79 5.76 11.66 -0.95
CA HIS A 79 4.79 10.80 -1.62
C HIS A 79 5.40 10.04 -2.81
N HIS A 80 6.33 10.66 -3.54
CA HIS A 80 7.13 9.97 -4.57
C HIS A 80 7.97 8.85 -3.94
N LYS A 81 8.70 9.11 -2.85
CA LYS A 81 9.47 8.07 -2.14
C LYS A 81 8.59 6.92 -1.62
N VAL A 82 7.37 7.23 -1.16
CA VAL A 82 6.39 6.21 -0.76
C VAL A 82 6.02 5.33 -1.95
N ARG A 83 5.70 5.91 -3.11
CA ARG A 83 5.38 5.15 -4.32
C ARG A 83 6.55 4.27 -4.74
N ASP A 84 7.75 4.84 -4.81
CA ASP A 84 8.97 4.13 -5.21
C ASP A 84 9.27 2.97 -4.26
N GLY A 85 9.11 3.18 -2.94
CA GLY A 85 9.27 2.13 -1.94
C GLY A 85 8.28 0.97 -2.13
N TYR A 86 7.03 1.26 -2.48
CA TYR A 86 6.05 0.21 -2.79
C TYR A 86 6.37 -0.54 -4.08
N LEU A 87 6.82 0.17 -5.13
CA LEU A 87 7.21 -0.45 -6.40
C LEU A 87 8.43 -1.37 -6.22
N GLU A 88 9.42 -0.94 -5.43
CA GLU A 88 10.58 -1.74 -5.06
C GLU A 88 10.17 -2.97 -4.24
N LEU A 89 9.28 -2.83 -3.26
CA LEU A 89 8.80 -3.97 -2.49
C LEU A 89 8.02 -4.96 -3.36
N CYS A 90 7.21 -4.45 -4.29
CA CYS A 90 6.48 -5.26 -5.25
C CYS A 90 7.43 -6.04 -6.20
N SER A 91 8.57 -5.47 -6.56
CA SER A 91 9.57 -6.15 -7.41
C SER A 91 10.30 -7.26 -6.65
N LYS A 92 10.53 -7.08 -5.34
CA LYS A 92 11.14 -8.08 -4.44
C LYS A 92 10.20 -9.23 -4.09
N GLU A 93 8.90 -8.96 -3.99
CA GLU A 93 7.88 -9.92 -3.54
C GLU A 93 6.77 -10.18 -4.60
N PRO A 94 7.09 -10.48 -5.87
CA PRO A 94 6.11 -10.50 -6.96
C PRO A 94 5.09 -11.65 -6.86
N ARG A 95 5.37 -12.65 -6.01
CA ARG A 95 4.42 -13.74 -5.72
C ARG A 95 3.31 -13.28 -4.78
N ARG A 96 3.65 -12.51 -3.74
CA ARG A 96 2.75 -12.05 -2.67
C ARG A 96 2.11 -10.70 -2.98
N ILE A 97 2.87 -9.76 -3.56
CA ILE A 97 2.42 -8.41 -3.84
C ILE A 97 2.01 -8.32 -5.31
N LYS A 98 0.75 -7.96 -5.54
CA LYS A 98 0.16 -7.81 -6.87
C LYS A 98 -0.21 -6.34 -7.09
N LYS A 99 0.44 -5.73 -8.08
CA LYS A 99 0.20 -4.34 -8.46
C LYS A 99 -1.00 -4.23 -9.39
N ILE A 100 -1.88 -3.27 -9.11
CA ILE A 100 -2.99 -2.85 -9.98
C ILE A 100 -2.80 -1.36 -10.29
N ASN A 101 -3.00 -0.98 -11.56
CA ASN A 101 -3.04 0.42 -11.96
C ASN A 101 -4.32 1.09 -11.43
N ALA A 102 -4.18 2.03 -10.51
CA ALA A 102 -5.29 2.75 -9.89
C ALA A 102 -5.68 4.07 -10.60
N ASP A 103 -5.11 4.31 -11.79
CA ASP A 103 -5.58 5.32 -12.75
C ASP A 103 -6.69 4.80 -13.68
N ASP A 104 -7.00 3.50 -13.62
CA ASP A 104 -8.12 2.90 -14.36
C ASP A 104 -9.48 3.21 -13.70
N THR A 105 -10.57 2.80 -14.34
CA THR A 105 -11.93 2.96 -13.78
C THR A 105 -12.12 2.08 -12.55
N ILE A 106 -13.04 2.49 -11.65
CA ILE A 106 -13.36 1.72 -10.45
C ILE A 106 -13.82 0.31 -10.81
N GLU A 107 -14.61 0.17 -11.88
CA GLU A 107 -15.12 -1.11 -12.38
C GLU A 107 -13.99 -2.05 -12.80
N ASN A 108 -13.00 -1.53 -13.54
CA ASN A 108 -11.84 -2.32 -13.99
C ASN A 108 -10.93 -2.70 -12.82
N ILE A 109 -10.70 -1.77 -11.88
CA ILE A 109 -9.92 -2.04 -10.66
C ILE A 109 -10.61 -3.12 -9.84
N GLN A 110 -11.93 -3.02 -9.64
CA GLN A 110 -12.70 -4.01 -8.89
C GLN A 110 -12.65 -5.39 -9.54
N ALA A 111 -12.74 -5.47 -10.87
CA ALA A 111 -12.62 -6.72 -11.61
C ALA A 111 -11.25 -7.39 -11.38
N GLN A 112 -10.16 -6.63 -11.50
CA GLN A 112 -8.80 -7.11 -11.26
C GLN A 112 -8.57 -7.56 -9.81
N VAL A 113 -9.05 -6.78 -8.83
CA VAL A 113 -8.98 -7.15 -7.40
C VAL A 113 -9.71 -8.47 -7.17
N LYS A 114 -10.91 -8.62 -7.73
CA LYS A 114 -11.72 -9.84 -7.57
C LYS A 114 -11.02 -11.06 -8.15
N GLU A 115 -10.43 -10.93 -9.35
CA GLU A 115 -9.67 -12.01 -9.99
C GLU A 115 -8.50 -12.48 -9.11
N LEU A 116 -7.68 -11.55 -8.60
CA LEU A 116 -6.55 -11.88 -7.75
C LEU A 116 -6.97 -12.54 -6.43
N VAL A 117 -8.06 -12.07 -5.83
CA VAL A 117 -8.59 -12.66 -4.59
C VAL A 117 -9.11 -14.08 -4.85
N LEU A 118 -9.85 -14.30 -5.94
CA LEU A 118 -10.36 -15.63 -6.30
C LEU A 118 -9.23 -16.62 -6.59
N ASP A 119 -8.18 -16.22 -7.31
CA ASP A 119 -7.01 -17.05 -7.60
C ASP A 119 -6.32 -17.54 -6.31
N VAL A 120 -6.30 -16.73 -5.25
CA VAL A 120 -5.75 -17.12 -3.94
C VAL A 120 -6.71 -18.04 -3.20
N LEU A 121 -8.01 -17.76 -3.22
CA LEU A 121 -9.01 -18.57 -2.53
C LEU A 121 -9.18 -19.97 -3.15
N GLU A 122 -8.95 -20.13 -4.45
CA GLU A 122 -9.00 -21.43 -5.13
C GLU A 122 -7.80 -22.34 -4.80
N LYS A 123 -6.71 -21.76 -4.26
CA LYS A 123 -5.47 -22.47 -3.90
C LYS A 123 -5.40 -22.91 -2.43
N VAL A 124 -6.39 -22.50 -1.63
CA VAL A 124 -6.51 -22.80 -0.19
C VAL A 124 -7.56 -23.88 0.02
#